data_AF-A0A937WA30-F1
#
_entry.id   AF-A0A937WA30-F1
#
_cell.length_a   1.000
_cell.length_b   1.000
_cell.length_c   1.000
_cell.angle_alpha   90.00
_cell.angle_beta   90.00
_cell.angle_gamma   90.00
#
_symmetry.space_group_name_H-M   'P 1'
#
loop_
_entity.id
_entity.type
_entity.pdbx_description
1 polymer ?
#
loop_
_entity_poly.entity_id
_entity_poly.type
_entity_poly.pdbx_seq_one_letter_code
_entity_poly.pdbx_strand_id
1 'polypeptide(L)'
;MERITIQISDNVVHSTAHVATQSQQSIEEVLSDWLDYVVDELPVDMLSDDDVLALTELQLTHEQQVTLNALLTKNREGMLNVDERHQLDEMMRIYEHGLLRKAQALRVAVQRGLCEP
;
A
#
# COMPACT_ATOMS: atom_id res chain seq x y z
N MET A 1 15.16 13.68 -8.65
CA MET A 1 14.53 13.04 -9.82
C MET A 1 15.65 12.47 -10.68
N GLU A 2 15.82 11.16 -10.62
CA GLU A 2 16.80 10.42 -11.43
C GLU A 2 16.06 9.84 -12.64
N ARG A 3 16.67 9.88 -13.84
CA ARG A 3 16.04 9.39 -15.08
C ARG A 3 16.72 8.09 -15.50
N ILE A 4 15.98 6.99 -15.43
CA ILE A 4 16.42 5.66 -15.84
C ILE A 4 15.70 5.30 -17.15
N THR A 5 16.41 4.71 -18.10
CA THR A 5 15.83 4.17 -19.34
C THR A 5 15.84 2.65 -19.27
N ILE A 6 14.68 2.03 -19.39
CA ILE A 6 14.52 0.56 -19.35
C ILE A 6 13.95 0.06 -20.67
N GLN A 7 14.35 -1.14 -21.09
CA GLN A 7 13.69 -1.86 -22.16
C GLN A 7 12.65 -2.81 -21.56
N ILE A 8 11.40 -2.66 -21.98
CA ILE A 8 10.27 -3.48 -21.54
C ILE A 8 9.79 -4.36 -22.68
N SER A 9 9.11 -5.46 -22.33
CA SER A 9 8.54 -6.37 -23.33
C SER A 9 7.35 -5.74 -24.06
N ASP A 10 7.11 -6.17 -25.29
CA ASP A 10 5.96 -5.71 -26.09
C ASP A 10 4.63 -5.90 -25.37
N ASN A 11 4.50 -6.97 -24.56
CA ASN A 11 3.29 -7.22 -23.78
C ASN A 11 3.01 -6.07 -22.79
N VAL A 12 4.03 -5.62 -22.06
CA VAL A 12 3.89 -4.49 -21.12
C VAL A 12 3.45 -3.24 -21.88
N VAL A 13 4.07 -2.94 -23.03
CA VAL A 13 3.69 -1.78 -23.86
C VAL A 13 2.21 -1.84 -24.27
N HIS A 14 1.73 -3.01 -24.73
CA HIS A 14 0.34 -3.17 -25.15
C HIS A 14 -0.64 -3.02 -23.97
N SER A 15 -0.33 -3.64 -22.83
CA SER A 15 -1.17 -3.54 -21.62
C SER A 15 -1.24 -2.10 -21.11
N THR A 16 -0.11 -1.40 -21.02
CA THR A 16 -0.08 -0.02 -20.53
C THR A 16 -0.79 0.92 -21.50
N ALA A 17 -0.61 0.77 -22.82
CA ALA A 17 -1.28 1.61 -23.82
C ALA A 17 -2.82 1.47 -23.76
N HIS A 18 -3.32 0.25 -23.53
CA HIS A 18 -4.75 0.02 -23.37
C HIS A 18 -5.31 0.75 -22.14
N VAL A 19 -4.60 0.68 -21.01
CA VAL A 19 -5.00 1.34 -19.77
C VAL A 19 -4.89 2.86 -19.87
N ALA A 20 -3.80 3.38 -20.43
CA ALA A 20 -3.60 4.81 -20.70
C ALA A 20 -4.73 5.41 -21.55
N THR A 21 -5.19 4.68 -22.57
CA THR A 21 -6.32 5.11 -23.42
C THR A 21 -7.63 5.19 -22.62
N GLN A 22 -7.86 4.25 -21.70
CA GLN A 22 -9.05 4.22 -20.86
C GLN A 22 -9.04 5.29 -19.76
N SER A 23 -7.88 5.56 -19.17
CA SER A 23 -7.71 6.54 -18.08
C SER A 23 -7.41 7.96 -18.56
N GLN A 24 -7.24 8.17 -19.87
CA GLN A 24 -6.80 9.45 -20.48
C GLN A 24 -5.47 9.96 -19.91
N GLN A 25 -4.58 9.05 -19.54
CA GLN A 25 -3.24 9.35 -19.04
C GLN A 25 -2.19 9.00 -20.09
N SER A 26 -0.98 9.52 -19.90
CA SER A 26 0.18 9.10 -20.70
C SER A 26 0.62 7.68 -20.33
N ILE A 27 1.30 6.99 -21.25
CA ILE A 27 1.85 5.65 -21.00
C ILE A 27 2.89 5.72 -19.86
N GLU A 28 3.65 6.81 -19.79
CA GLU A 28 4.66 7.07 -18.77
C GLU A 28 4.05 7.20 -17.37
N GLU A 29 2.93 7.89 -17.23
CA GLU A 29 2.20 8.00 -15.95
C GLU A 29 1.67 6.65 -15.50
N VAL A 30 1.02 5.89 -16.39
CA VAL A 30 0.50 4.56 -16.05
C VAL A 30 1.62 3.58 -15.68
N LEU A 31 2.76 3.62 -16.39
CA LEU A 31 3.94 2.83 -16.03
C LEU A 31 4.50 3.24 -14.66
N SER A 32 4.52 4.53 -14.35
CA SER A 32 5.01 5.03 -13.07
C SER A 32 4.11 4.55 -11.93
N ASP A 33 2.79 4.71 -12.06
CA ASP A 33 1.82 4.24 -11.07
C ASP A 33 1.93 2.72 -10.81
N TRP A 34 2.17 1.93 -11.87
CA TRP A 34 2.37 0.49 -11.72
C TRP A 34 3.70 0.13 -11.06
N LEU A 35 4.77 0.87 -11.37
CA LEU A 35 6.06 0.68 -10.72
C LEU A 35 5.98 1.04 -9.24
N ASP A 36 5.31 2.13 -8.89
CA ASP A 36 5.05 2.54 -7.51
C ASP A 36 4.24 1.45 -6.77
N TYR A 37 3.18 0.94 -7.41
CA TYR A 37 2.40 -0.17 -6.86
C TYR A 37 3.26 -1.43 -6.61
N VAL A 38 4.13 -1.79 -7.56
CA VAL A 38 5.03 -2.94 -7.40
C VAL A 38 6.03 -2.71 -6.27
N VAL A 39 6.55 -1.49 -6.13
CA VAL A 39 7.47 -1.12 -5.04
C VAL A 39 6.77 -1.23 -3.69
N ASP A 40 5.54 -0.71 -3.58
CA ASP A 40 4.74 -0.79 -2.36
C ASP A 40 4.40 -2.23 -1.98
N GLU A 41 4.23 -3.11 -2.97
CA GLU A 41 3.90 -4.54 -2.80
C GLU A 41 5.14 -5.45 -2.84
N LEU A 42 6.36 -4.91 -2.86
CA LEU A 42 7.58 -5.74 -2.83
C LEU A 42 7.56 -6.66 -1.60
N PRO A 43 7.96 -7.94 -1.77
CA PRO A 43 8.12 -8.84 -0.64
C PRO A 43 9.04 -8.23 0.41
N VAL A 44 8.62 -8.23 1.67
CA VAL A 44 9.38 -7.61 2.77
C VAL A 44 10.78 -8.20 2.90
N ASP A 45 10.96 -9.49 2.55
CA ASP A 45 12.27 -10.15 2.53
C ASP A 45 13.27 -9.55 1.53
N MET A 46 12.83 -8.77 0.54
CA MET A 46 13.68 -8.09 -0.45
C MET A 46 14.02 -6.64 -0.08
N LEU A 47 13.39 -6.09 0.95
CA LEU A 47 13.62 -4.72 1.40
C LEU A 47 14.96 -4.58 2.14
N SER A 48 15.49 -3.36 2.18
CA SER A 48 16.67 -3.04 2.98
C SER A 48 16.38 -3.19 4.49
N ASP A 49 17.41 -3.29 5.32
CA ASP A 49 17.22 -3.41 6.77
C ASP A 49 16.51 -2.17 7.36
N ASP A 50 16.84 -0.98 6.86
CA ASP A 50 16.20 0.28 7.27
C ASP A 50 14.70 0.29 6.91
N ASP A 51 14.34 -0.16 5.71
CA ASP A 51 12.94 -0.25 5.27
C ASP A 51 12.16 -1.30 6.07
N VAL A 52 12.79 -2.44 6.37
CA VAL A 52 12.19 -3.48 7.22
C VAL A 52 11.90 -2.92 8.62
N LEU A 53 12.88 -2.23 9.22
CA LEU A 53 12.69 -1.60 10.54
C LEU A 53 11.59 -0.54 10.50
N ALA A 54 11.54 0.32 9.48
CA ALA A 54 10.47 1.30 9.32
C ALA A 54 9.08 0.65 9.24
N LEU A 55 8.95 -0.48 8.55
CA LEU A 55 7.70 -1.24 8.50
C LEU A 55 7.31 -1.87 9.85
N THR A 56 8.26 -2.21 10.72
CA THR A 56 7.92 -2.68 12.08
C THR A 56 7.24 -1.60 12.92
N GLU A 57 7.56 -0.33 12.64
CA GLU A 57 6.99 0.83 13.33
C GLU A 57 5.69 1.33 12.69
N LEU A 58 5.25 0.72 11.59
CA LEU A 58 4.07 1.14 10.85
C LEU A 58 2.83 1.23 11.77
N GLN A 59 2.19 2.40 11.70
CA GLN A 59 0.95 2.73 12.41
C GLN A 59 0.10 3.61 11.50
N LEU A 60 -1.22 3.57 11.71
CA LEU A 60 -2.11 4.56 11.10
C LEU A 60 -1.71 5.97 11.55
N THR A 61 -1.87 6.95 10.67
CA THR A 61 -1.72 8.35 11.07
C THR A 61 -2.78 8.69 12.13
N HIS A 62 -2.54 9.74 12.91
CA HIS A 62 -3.50 10.19 13.91
C HIS A 62 -4.89 10.45 13.30
N GLU A 63 -4.93 11.08 12.12
CA GLU A 63 -6.16 11.37 11.39
C GLU A 63 -6.88 10.09 10.92
N GLN A 64 -6.15 9.12 10.37
CA GLN A 64 -6.71 7.83 9.97
C GLN A 64 -7.27 7.07 11.18
N GLN A 65 -6.53 7.07 12.30
CA GLN A 65 -6.96 6.40 13.54
C GLN A 65 -8.23 7.04 14.13
N VAL A 66 -8.31 8.38 14.16
CA VAL A 66 -9.51 9.10 14.62
C VAL A 66 -10.70 8.79 13.71
N THR A 67 -10.49 8.83 12.39
CA THR A 67 -11.52 8.52 11.40
C THR A 67 -12.03 7.09 11.54
N LEU A 68 -11.13 6.11 11.63
CA LEU A 68 -11.47 4.70 11.83
C LEU A 68 -12.27 4.50 13.12
N ASN A 69 -11.84 5.10 14.23
CA ASN A 69 -12.54 5.00 15.51
C ASN A 69 -13.96 5.57 15.45
N ALA A 70 -14.15 6.70 14.77
CA ALA A 70 -15.48 7.32 14.60
C ALA A 70 -16.41 6.43 13.74
N LEU A 71 -15.90 5.90 12.62
CA LEU A 71 -16.66 5.01 11.74
C LEU A 71 -17.02 3.69 12.44
N LEU A 72 -16.10 3.08 13.19
CA LEU A 72 -16.37 1.86 13.97
C LEU A 72 -17.42 2.09 15.06
N THR A 73 -17.39 3.27 15.71
CA THR A 73 -18.40 3.63 16.71
C THR A 73 -19.79 3.72 16.08
N LYS A 74 -19.93 4.47 14.98
CA LYS A 74 -21.19 4.55 14.23
C LYS A 74 -21.66 3.20 13.68
N ASN A 75 -20.73 2.35 13.25
CA ASN A 75 -21.05 1.02 12.76
C ASN A 75 -21.70 0.15 13.84
N ARG A 76 -21.15 0.16 15.06
CA ARG A 76 -21.69 -0.57 16.22
C ARG A 76 -23.10 -0.11 16.58
N GLU A 77 -23.39 1.17 16.37
CA GLU A 77 -24.70 1.77 16.61
C GLU A 77 -25.68 1.58 15.43
N GLY A 78 -25.23 1.00 14.31
CA GLY A 78 -26.03 0.81 13.11
C GLY A 78 -26.36 2.12 12.36
N MET A 79 -25.59 3.18 12.61
CA MET A 79 -25.88 4.54 12.12
C MET A 79 -25.08 4.94 10.87
N LEU A 80 -24.28 4.03 10.29
CA LEU A 80 -23.55 4.36 9.08
C LEU A 80 -24.49 4.59 7.90
N ASN A 81 -24.24 5.69 7.19
CA ASN A 81 -24.80 5.91 5.87
C ASN A 81 -24.00 5.13 4.79
N VAL A 82 -24.39 5.26 3.52
CA VAL A 82 -23.75 4.53 2.40
C VAL A 82 -22.30 4.99 2.18
N ASP A 83 -22.05 6.30 2.19
CA ASP A 83 -20.72 6.86 1.97
C ASP A 83 -19.77 6.50 3.12
N GLU A 84 -20.26 6.56 4.36
CA GLU A 84 -19.49 6.18 5.55
C GLU A 84 -19.22 4.67 5.60
N ARG A 85 -20.10 3.83 5.04
CA ARG A 85 -19.80 2.39 4.85
C ARG A 85 -18.65 2.19 3.88
N HIS A 86 -18.69 2.85 2.72
CA HIS A 86 -17.58 2.79 1.75
C HIS A 86 -16.27 3.30 2.36
N GLN A 87 -16.32 4.40 3.10
CA GLN A 87 -15.15 4.95 3.79
C GLN A 87 -14.62 4.00 4.88
N LEU A 88 -15.50 3.31 5.60
CA LEU A 88 -15.09 2.31 6.58
C LEU A 88 -14.42 1.12 5.91
N ASP A 89 -14.97 0.63 4.80
CA ASP A 89 -14.38 -0.49 4.04
C ASP A 89 -12.98 -0.13 3.52
N GLU A 90 -12.78 1.09 3.00
CA GLU A 90 -11.48 1.58 2.56
C GLU A 90 -10.49 1.68 3.73
N MET A 91 -10.93 2.24 4.87
CA MET A 91 -10.09 2.37 6.05
C MET A 91 -9.69 1.00 6.63
N MET A 92 -10.61 0.04 6.61
CA MET A 92 -10.34 -1.35 7.02
C MET A 92 -9.31 -2.00 6.10
N ARG A 93 -9.40 -1.80 4.78
CA ARG A 93 -8.39 -2.31 3.84
C ARG A 93 -7.00 -1.76 4.11
N ILE A 94 -6.88 -0.45 4.35
CA ILE A 94 -5.59 0.19 4.70
C ILE A 94 -5.05 -0.39 6.01
N TYR A 95 -5.90 -0.50 7.03
CA TYR A 95 -5.53 -1.02 8.34
C TYR A 95 -5.05 -2.47 8.27
N GLU A 96 -5.81 -3.35 7.62
CA GLU A 96 -5.47 -4.78 7.48
C GLU A 96 -4.19 -4.99 6.67
N HIS A 97 -4.04 -4.27 5.56
CA HIS A 97 -2.81 -4.33 4.77
C HIS A 97 -1.60 -3.86 5.57
N GLY A 98 -1.71 -2.74 6.30
CA GLY A 98 -0.65 -2.24 7.17
C GLY A 98 -0.26 -3.23 8.27
N LEU A 99 -1.24 -3.87 8.92
CA LEU A 99 -0.99 -4.92 9.92
C LEU A 99 -0.25 -6.12 9.32
N LEU A 100 -0.65 -6.56 8.13
CA LEU A 100 0.01 -7.66 7.43
C LEU A 100 1.48 -7.34 7.13
N ARG A 101 1.73 -6.17 6.53
CA ARG A 101 3.10 -5.70 6.21
C ARG A 101 3.96 -5.60 7.45
N LYS A 102 3.42 -5.06 8.55
CA LYS A 102 4.10 -4.98 9.85
C LYS A 102 4.45 -6.35 10.44
N ALA A 103 3.52 -7.30 10.40
CA ALA A 103 3.77 -8.65 10.89
C ALA A 103 4.86 -9.36 10.07
N GLN A 104 4.84 -9.19 8.75
CA GLN A 104 5.89 -9.68 7.85
C GLN A 104 7.24 -9.04 8.17
N ALA A 105 7.27 -7.72 8.39
CA ALA A 105 8.47 -6.99 8.77
C ALA A 105 9.05 -7.44 10.10
N LEU A 106 8.22 -7.66 11.12
CA LEU A 106 8.67 -8.20 12.41
C LEU A 106 9.31 -9.59 12.24
N ARG A 107 8.69 -10.48 11.45
CA ARG A 107 9.28 -11.79 11.13
C ARG A 107 10.66 -11.64 10.50
N VAL A 108 10.78 -10.77 9.49
CA VAL A 108 12.04 -10.55 8.76
C VAL A 108 13.09 -9.90 9.65
N ALA A 109 12.70 -8.92 10.47
CA ALA A 109 13.59 -8.23 11.40
C ALA A 109 14.17 -9.22 12.43
N VAL A 110 13.35 -10.10 13.00
CA VAL A 110 13.82 -11.18 13.89
C VAL A 110 14.74 -12.15 13.13
N GLN A 111 14.35 -12.57 11.91
CA GLN A 111 15.14 -13.50 11.09
C GLN A 111 16.53 -12.91 10.73
N ARG A 112 16.60 -11.60 10.51
CA ARG A 112 17.85 -10.88 10.21
C ARG A 112 18.62 -10.44 11.46
N GLY A 113 18.07 -10.63 12.66
CA GLY A 113 18.69 -10.22 13.93
C GLY A 113 18.64 -8.72 14.21
N LEU A 114 17.71 -7.99 13.59
CA LEU A 114 17.51 -6.55 13.75
C LEU A 114 16.69 -6.19 15.00
N CYS A 115 15.87 -7.12 15.51
CA CYS A 115 15.11 -6.97 16.75
C CYS A 115 14.98 -8.30 17.51
N GLU A 116 14.65 -8.22 18.81
CA GLU A 116 14.32 -9.40 19.62
C GLU A 116 12.92 -9.95 19.27
N PRO A 117 12.66 -11.25 19.51
CA PRO A 117 11.37 -11.90 19.21
C PRO A 117 10.20 -11.46 20.11
#